data_AF-W9J9X8-F1
#
_entry.id   AF-W9J9X8-F1
#
_cell.length_a   1.000
_cell.length_b   1.000
_cell.length_c   1.000
_cell.angle_alpha   90.00
_cell.angle_beta   90.00
_cell.angle_gamma   90.00
#
_symmetry.space_group_name_H-M   'P 1'
#
loop_
_entity.id
_entity.type
_entity.pdbx_description
1 polymer ?
#
loop_
_entity_poly.entity_id
_entity_poly.type
_entity_poly.pdbx_seq_one_letter_code
_entity_poly.pdbx_strand_id
1 'polypeptide(L)' 'MAGHGQIRGPGHNAVFADNDADVLVYHYYDATSGDARIGINLLRYDNGWPVAY' A
#
# COMPACT_ATOMS: atom_id res chain seq x y z
N MET A 1 11.24 -3.19 9.39
CA MET A 1 9.99 -3.91 9.07
C MET A 1 8.99 -2.90 8.55
N ALA A 2 8.41 -3.12 7.37
CA ALA A 2 7.63 -2.15 6.60
C ALA A 2 6.17 -1.94 7.10
N GLY A 3 5.93 -2.00 8.41
CA GLY A 3 4.62 -1.69 8.99
C GLY A 3 4.60 -0.30 9.62
N HIS A 4 3.42 0.29 9.78
CA HIS A 4 3.23 1.53 10.53
C HIS A 4 1.85 1.57 11.17
N GLY A 5 1.70 2.22 12.33
CA GLY A 5 0.40 2.38 12.98
C GLY A 5 -0.36 1.04 13.14
N GLN A 6 -1.56 0.96 12.56
CA GLN A 6 -2.42 -0.23 12.58
C GLN A 6 -2.11 -1.26 11.48
N ILE A 7 -1.08 -1.03 10.65
CA ILE A 7 -0.77 -1.86 9.48
C ILE A 7 0.42 -2.77 9.81
N ARG A 8 0.18 -4.09 9.87
CA ARG A 8 1.23 -5.10 10.03
C ARG A 8 1.40 -5.93 8.76
N GLY A 9 2.67 -6.15 8.38
CA GLY A 9 3.04 -7.04 7.29
C GLY A 9 2.37 -6.73 5.94
N PRO A 10 2.38 -5.48 5.45
CA PRO A 10 1.82 -5.19 4.14
C PRO A 10 2.58 -5.95 3.04
N GLY A 11 1.86 -6.47 2.05
CA GLY A 11 2.44 -7.24 0.96
C GLY A 11 1.41 -7.80 -0.02
N HIS A 12 1.88 -8.67 -0.93
CA HIS A 12 1.08 -9.21 -2.05
C HIS A 12 0.37 -8.09 -2.82
N ASN A 13 1.16 -7.17 -3.34
CA ASN A 13 0.64 -5.97 -3.97
C ASN A 13 0.43 -6.13 -5.48
N ALA A 14 -0.44 -5.28 -6.02
CA ALA A 14 -0.59 -4.99 -7.43
C ALA A 14 -0.54 -3.47 -7.64
N VAL A 15 -0.12 -3.04 -8.84
CA VAL A 15 -0.16 -1.64 -9.26
C VAL A 15 -1.04 -1.53 -10.50
N PHE A 16 -1.98 -0.59 -10.46
CA PHE A 16 -2.88 -0.28 -11.57
C PHE A 16 -2.62 1.14 -12.05
N ALA A 17 -2.57 1.35 -13.36
CA ALA A 17 -2.54 2.69 -13.93
C ALA A 17 -3.97 3.25 -14.01
N ASP A 18 -4.18 4.47 -13.50
CA ASP A 18 -5.37 5.28 -13.73
C ASP A 18 -5.00 6.53 -14.56
N ASN A 19 -5.98 7.34 -14.92
CA ASN A 19 -5.81 8.53 -15.73
C ASN A 19 -5.08 9.67 -15.01
N ASP A 20 -5.04 9.65 -13.67
CA ASP A 20 -4.49 10.71 -12.83
C ASP A 20 -3.35 10.28 -11.89
N ALA A 21 -3.24 8.98 -11.57
CA ALA A 21 -2.09 8.40 -10.87
C ALA A 21 -2.07 6.86 -10.98
N ASP A 22 -0.91 6.27 -10.67
CA ASP A 22 -0.84 4.84 -10.40
C ASP A 22 -1.37 4.54 -9.00
N VAL A 23 -2.07 3.43 -8.85
CA VAL A 23 -2.70 2.98 -7.61
C VAL A 23 -2.02 1.71 -7.11
N LEU A 24 -1.49 1.75 -5.89
CA LEU A 24 -0.98 0.60 -5.17
C LEU A 24 -2.10 -0.05 -4.35
N VAL A 25 -2.38 -1.31 -4.64
CA VAL A 25 -3.32 -2.13 -3.86
C VAL A 25 -2.54 -3.26 -3.19
N TYR A 26 -2.75 -3.48 -1.90
CA TYR A 26 -2.03 -4.49 -1.12
C TYR A 26 -2.88 -5.04 0.02
N HIS A 27 -2.47 -6.19 0.53
CA HIS A 27 -3.03 -6.76 1.74
C HIS A 27 -2.17 -6.39 2.96
N TYR A 28 -2.80 -6.19 4.11
CA TYR A 28 -2.15 -6.08 5.42
C TYR A 28 -2.98 -6.72 6.53
N TYR A 29 -2.36 -6.98 7.68
CA TYR A 29 -3.06 -7.43 8.88
C TYR A 29 -3.29 -6.28 9.85
N ASP A 30 -4.52 -6.10 10.32
CA ASP A 30 -4.86 -5.12 11.35
C ASP A 30 -4.07 -5.39 12.64
N ALA A 31 -3.48 -4.34 13.23
CA ALA A 31 -2.58 -4.51 14.36
C ALA A 31 -3.26 -4.93 15.66
N THR A 32 -4.57 -4.74 15.78
CA THR A 32 -5.38 -5.03 16.96
C THR A 32 -6.10 -6.36 16.81
N SER A 33 -6.84 -6.57 15.72
CA SER A 33 -7.61 -7.80 15.51
C SER A 33 -6.86 -8.89 14.78
N GLY A 34 -5.81 -8.55 14.01
CA GLY A 34 -5.11 -9.50 13.14
C GLY A 34 -5.85 -9.83 11.84
N ASP A 35 -7.00 -9.19 11.58
CA ASP A 35 -7.78 -9.45 10.37
C ASP A 35 -7.01 -9.03 9.11
N ALA A 36 -7.16 -9.80 8.04
CA ALA A 36 -6.72 -9.42 6.70
C ALA A 36 -7.55 -8.26 6.16
N ARG A 37 -6.89 -7.18 5.74
CA ARG A 37 -7.50 -5.95 5.22
C ARG A 37 -6.83 -5.52 3.90
N ILE A 38 -7.54 -4.69 3.14
CA ILE A 38 -7.01 -4.09 1.90
C ILE A 38 -6.57 -2.66 2.17
N GLY A 39 -5.32 -2.36 1.80
CA GLY A 39 -4.79 -1.01 1.72
C GLY A 39 -4.78 -0.52 0.27
N ILE A 40 -5.11 0.75 0.06
CA ILE A 40 -5.08 1.42 -1.24
C ILE A 40 -4.39 2.76 -1.04
N ASN A 41 -3.35 3.00 -1.84
CA ASN A 41 -2.61 4.25 -1.85
C ASN A 41 -2.38 4.70 -3.29
N LEU A 42 -2.30 6.02 -3.49
CA LEU A 42 -1.79 6.56 -4.74
C LEU A 42 -0.26 6.48 -4.73
N LEU A 43 0.32 6.32 -5.91
CA LEU A 43 1.74 6.38 -6.14
C LEU A 43 2.09 7.67 -6.86
N ARG A 44 3.13 8.33 -6.36
CA ARG A 44 3.87 9.35 -7.09
C ARG A 44 5.29 8.84 -7.33
N TYR A 45 6.01 9.43 -8.27
CA TYR A 45 7.35 9.00 -8.65
C TYR A 45 8.38 10.09 -8.38
N ASP A 46 9.27 9.82 -7.42
CA ASP A 46 10.38 10.71 -7.08
C ASP A 46 11.67 10.16 -7.67
N ASN A 47 12.29 10.92 -8.58
CA ASN A 47 13.51 10.51 -9.28
C ASN A 47 13.38 9.11 -9.90
N GLY A 48 12.19 8.78 -10.43
CA GLY A 48 11.88 7.50 -11.07
C GLY A 48 11.48 6.37 -10.10
N TRP A 49 11.48 6.60 -8.79
CA TRP A 49 11.10 5.59 -7.78
C TRP A 49 9.70 5.85 -7.21
N PRO A 50 8.87 4.81 -7.03
CA PRO A 50 7.52 4.97 -6.50
C PRO A 50 7.54 5.32 -5.00
N VAL A 51 6.68 6.25 -4.62
CA VAL A 51 6.40 6.64 -3.24
C VAL A 51 4.90 6.60 -3.03
N ALA A 52 4.45 5.77 -2.08
CA ALA A 52 3.05 5.75 -1.64
C ALA A 52 2.75 6.95 -0.75
N TYR A 53 1.58 7.56 -0.91
CA TYR A 53 1.09 8.68 -0.09
C TYR A 53 -0.39 8.56 0.25
#